data_AF-A0ABD3ZQF3-F1
#
_entry.id   AF-A0ABD3ZQF3-F1
#
_cell.length_a   1.000
_cell.length_b   1.000
_cell.length_c   1.000
_cell.angle_alpha   90.00
_cell.angle_beta   90.00
_cell.angle_gamma   90.00
#
_symmetry.space_group_name_H-M   'P 1'
#
loop_
_entity.id
_entity.type
_entity.pdbx_description
1 polymer ?
#
loop_
_entity_poly.entity_id
_entity_poly.type
_entity_poly.pdbx_seq_one_letter_code
_entity_poly.pdbx_strand_id
1 'polypeptide(L)'
;MAETNVNANAKIHVLADETLGGIKREYVEVDRKAEVGERIVIVEKADCEEGYKNGDVFTVDREYRPKDGDVECDVASSDSNCDGLIYREEYHVLEPTDIVHIDTQRYELTDRKAEAGEKVIYNGNIATVKSVSGGFVKVEDYEDAKGDVIGGFSHGLYRVLVPVETSEADEPQPADLIDVVANLAKEVAELKRENNERDDAIKKILSGMYDKTKRLENEIDTLHKDNRTLGEELARLKEAKDDETNYEDAALVFIQRKLAGRVEVYQDGKRMHGVLSVNINAKVGELTTHTIEFGTGNTAGERL
;
A
#
# COMPACT_ATOMS: atom_id res chain seq x y z
N MET A 1 0.45 -54.48 9.44
CA MET A 1 1.55 -53.86 8.67
C MET A 1 0.86 -53.12 7.55
N ALA A 2 0.74 -51.80 7.67
CA ALA A 2 0.20 -50.97 6.60
C ALA A 2 1.36 -50.74 5.63
N GLU A 3 1.24 -51.27 4.42
CA GLU A 3 2.13 -50.90 3.32
C GLU A 3 1.87 -49.44 3.01
N THR A 4 2.78 -48.55 3.44
CA THR A 4 2.86 -47.19 2.95
C THR A 4 3.28 -47.26 1.50
N ASN A 5 2.28 -47.27 0.63
CA ASN A 5 2.45 -47.09 -0.81
C ASN A 5 2.84 -45.61 -1.01
N VAL A 6 4.11 -45.28 -0.77
CA VAL A 6 4.66 -43.96 -1.06
C VAL A 6 4.57 -43.81 -2.58
N ASN A 7 3.59 -43.03 -3.01
CA ASN A 7 3.39 -42.71 -4.41
C ASN A 7 4.67 -42.02 -4.90
N ALA A 8 5.46 -42.71 -5.73
CA ALA A 8 6.81 -42.29 -6.14
C ALA A 8 6.84 -40.98 -6.98
N ASN A 9 5.69 -40.31 -7.15
CA ASN A 9 5.50 -39.02 -7.81
C ASN A 9 4.85 -37.96 -6.91
N ALA A 10 4.74 -38.19 -5.59
CA ALA A 10 4.23 -37.17 -4.68
C ALA A 10 5.21 -35.99 -4.62
N LYS A 11 4.71 -34.76 -4.81
CA LYS A 11 5.52 -33.54 -4.74
C LYS A 11 5.94 -33.30 -3.28
N ILE A 12 7.25 -33.28 -3.05
CA ILE A 12 7.85 -33.14 -1.72
C ILE A 12 8.23 -31.68 -1.45
N HIS A 13 7.86 -31.18 -0.28
CA HIS A 13 8.23 -29.88 0.25
C HIS A 13 9.18 -30.03 1.43
N VAL A 14 10.24 -29.23 1.51
CA VAL A 14 11.16 -29.23 2.65
C VAL A 14 11.00 -27.92 3.43
N LEU A 15 10.37 -28.01 4.60
CA LEU A 15 9.95 -26.85 5.39
C LEU A 15 10.38 -27.02 6.86
N ALA A 16 10.61 -25.92 7.58
CA ALA A 16 10.85 -25.97 9.01
C ALA A 16 9.61 -26.52 9.74
N ASP A 17 9.82 -27.49 10.63
CA ASP A 17 8.80 -28.08 11.50
C ASP A 17 9.00 -27.56 12.93
N GLU A 18 8.12 -26.66 13.36
CA GLU A 18 8.16 -26.05 14.70
C GLU A 18 7.94 -27.08 15.82
N THR A 19 7.24 -28.19 15.55
CA THR A 19 7.08 -29.28 16.52
C THR A 19 8.39 -30.02 16.78
N LEU A 20 9.34 -29.90 15.84
CA LEU A 20 10.72 -30.39 15.92
C LEU A 20 11.72 -29.25 16.10
N GLY A 21 11.31 -28.12 16.70
CA GLY A 21 12.20 -26.99 16.99
C GLY A 21 12.76 -26.29 15.75
N GLY A 22 12.02 -26.30 14.64
CA GLY A 22 12.40 -25.65 13.39
C GLY A 22 13.28 -26.50 12.47
N ILE A 23 13.54 -27.77 12.83
CA ILE A 23 14.26 -28.70 11.95
C ILE A 23 13.49 -28.86 10.63
N LYS A 24 14.23 -28.84 9.51
CA LYS A 24 13.65 -29.04 8.18
C LYS A 24 13.12 -30.46 8.04
N ARG A 25 11.86 -30.59 7.64
CA ARG A 25 11.15 -31.86 7.45
C ARG A 25 10.55 -31.92 6.05
N GLU A 26 10.48 -33.12 5.50
CA GLU A 26 9.77 -33.39 4.25
C GLU A 26 8.27 -33.48 4.49
N TYR A 27 7.49 -32.87 3.61
CA TYR A 27 6.03 -32.90 3.58
C TYR A 27 5.56 -33.33 2.21
N VAL A 28 4.48 -34.10 2.17
CA VAL A 28 3.82 -34.52 0.93
C VAL A 28 2.49 -33.80 0.77
N GLU A 29 2.16 -33.43 -0.46
CA GLU A 29 0.86 -32.87 -0.81
C GLU A 29 -0.21 -33.96 -0.77
N VAL A 30 -1.30 -33.73 -0.02
CA VAL A 30 -2.45 -34.63 0.08
C VAL A 30 -3.72 -33.87 -0.25
N ASP A 31 -4.43 -34.33 -1.27
CA ASP A 31 -5.71 -33.77 -1.69
C ASP A 31 -6.83 -34.18 -0.73
N ARG A 32 -6.95 -33.46 0.38
CA ARG A 32 -8.03 -33.59 1.36
C ARG A 32 -8.38 -32.24 1.98
N LYS A 33 -9.47 -32.20 2.75
CA LYS A 33 -9.83 -31.03 3.54
C LYS A 33 -8.79 -30.79 4.63
N ALA A 34 -8.41 -29.53 4.82
CA ALA A 34 -7.56 -29.10 5.91
C ALA A 34 -8.37 -28.85 7.19
N GLU A 35 -7.73 -29.08 8.33
CA GLU A 35 -8.21 -28.67 9.65
C GLU A 35 -7.48 -27.41 10.12
N VAL A 36 -8.06 -26.70 11.09
CA VAL A 36 -7.41 -25.52 11.71
C VAL A 36 -6.06 -25.90 12.30
N GLY A 37 -5.03 -25.12 11.96
CA GLY A 37 -3.64 -25.35 12.37
C GLY A 37 -2.84 -26.23 11.43
N GLU A 38 -3.46 -26.89 10.43
CA GLU A 38 -2.73 -27.63 9.41
C GLU A 38 -2.06 -26.69 8.40
N ARG A 39 -0.99 -27.19 7.78
CA ARG A 39 -0.31 -26.48 6.69
C ARG A 39 -0.90 -26.89 5.36
N ILE A 40 -1.07 -25.90 4.48
CA ILE A 40 -1.56 -26.11 3.12
C ILE A 40 -0.61 -25.45 2.11
N VAL A 41 -0.62 -25.96 0.89
CA VAL A 41 0.05 -25.34 -0.25
C VAL A 41 -0.95 -25.05 -1.36
N ILE A 42 -0.84 -23.88 -1.98
CA ILE A 42 -1.67 -23.50 -3.12
C ILE A 42 -1.17 -24.24 -4.37
N VAL A 43 -2.04 -25.00 -5.01
CA VAL A 43 -1.71 -25.82 -6.19
C VAL A 43 -2.40 -25.32 -7.45
N GLU A 44 -3.60 -24.75 -7.34
CA GLU A 44 -4.41 -24.34 -8.48
C GLU A 44 -5.25 -23.10 -8.16
N LYS A 45 -4.59 -21.95 -8.02
CA LYS A 45 -5.23 -20.67 -7.79
C LYS A 45 -6.14 -20.26 -8.96
N ALA A 46 -7.34 -19.78 -8.64
CA ALA A 46 -8.22 -19.12 -9.60
C ALA A 46 -7.70 -17.72 -9.98
N ASP A 47 -7.71 -17.40 -11.28
CA ASP A 47 -7.18 -16.15 -11.86
C ASP A 47 -7.80 -14.86 -11.31
N CYS A 48 -8.98 -14.93 -10.69
CA CYS A 48 -9.72 -13.77 -10.21
C CYS A 48 -9.36 -13.32 -8.78
N GLU A 49 -8.51 -14.06 -8.07
CA GLU A 49 -8.21 -13.78 -6.67
C GLU A 49 -6.85 -13.08 -6.51
N GLU A 50 -6.77 -12.05 -5.67
CA GLU A 50 -5.50 -11.41 -5.28
C GLU A 50 -5.13 -11.81 -3.83
N GLY A 51 -3.83 -11.82 -3.50
CA GLY A 51 -3.36 -12.04 -2.11
C GLY A 51 -2.37 -13.20 -1.94
N TYR A 52 -2.42 -14.19 -2.83
CA TYR A 52 -1.52 -15.34 -2.83
C TYR A 52 -1.33 -15.88 -4.25
N LYS A 53 -0.39 -16.81 -4.46
CA LYS A 53 -0.09 -17.49 -5.74
C LYS A 53 0.16 -18.98 -5.56
N ASN A 54 0.16 -19.73 -6.66
CA ASN A 54 0.56 -21.14 -6.66
C ASN A 54 1.96 -21.31 -6.03
N GLY A 55 2.07 -22.29 -5.14
CA GLY A 55 3.27 -22.60 -4.37
C GLY A 55 3.38 -21.85 -3.04
N ASP A 56 2.54 -20.86 -2.75
CA ASP A 56 2.51 -20.25 -1.42
C ASP A 56 2.02 -21.28 -0.39
N VAL A 57 2.61 -21.22 0.82
CA VAL A 57 2.31 -22.14 1.93
C VAL A 57 1.74 -21.35 3.09
N PHE A 58 0.62 -21.82 3.63
CA PHE A 58 -0.09 -21.18 4.74
C PHE A 58 -0.37 -22.16 5.87
N THR A 59 -0.63 -21.62 7.05
CA THR A 59 -1.24 -22.34 8.16
C THR A 59 -2.70 -21.92 8.24
N VAL A 60 -3.60 -22.88 8.32
CA VAL A 60 -5.04 -22.59 8.37
C VAL A 60 -5.39 -21.95 9.72
N ASP A 61 -5.97 -20.75 9.69
CA ASP A 61 -6.40 -20.05 10.89
C ASP A 61 -7.83 -20.41 11.28
N ARG A 62 -8.72 -20.58 10.28
CA ARG A 62 -10.16 -20.84 10.49
C ARG A 62 -10.75 -21.71 9.37
N GLU A 63 -11.82 -22.43 9.70
CA GLU A 63 -12.67 -23.10 8.72
C GLU A 63 -13.69 -22.12 8.12
N TYR A 64 -13.80 -22.09 6.79
CA TYR A 64 -14.90 -21.40 6.12
C TYR A 64 -16.00 -22.41 5.81
N ARG A 65 -17.16 -22.25 6.47
CA ARG A 65 -18.37 -23.09 6.27
C ARG A 65 -18.05 -24.60 6.23
N PRO A 66 -18.19 -25.32 7.36
CA PRO A 66 -17.65 -26.69 7.53
C PRO A 66 -17.99 -27.74 6.47
N LYS A 67 -19.04 -27.53 5.67
CA LYS A 67 -19.46 -28.48 4.63
C LYS A 67 -18.62 -28.41 3.36
N ASP A 68 -18.08 -27.24 3.05
CA ASP A 68 -17.46 -26.97 1.75
C ASP A 68 -15.98 -27.40 1.78
N GLY A 69 -15.31 -27.18 2.93
CA GLY A 69 -13.90 -27.54 3.13
C GLY A 69 -12.94 -26.40 2.76
N ASP A 70 -13.49 -25.24 2.48
CA ASP A 70 -12.77 -23.99 2.33
C ASP A 70 -12.20 -23.55 3.68
N VAL A 71 -11.14 -22.74 3.62
CA VAL A 71 -10.43 -22.29 4.81
C VAL A 71 -10.07 -20.83 4.70
N GLU A 72 -9.78 -20.20 5.83
CA GLU A 72 -9.30 -18.81 5.88
C GLU A 72 -7.91 -18.77 6.52
N CYS A 73 -7.07 -17.88 5.99
CA CYS A 73 -5.78 -17.54 6.56
C CYS A 73 -5.58 -16.02 6.52
N ASP A 74 -5.29 -15.41 7.67
CA ASP A 74 -5.11 -13.95 7.78
C ASP A 74 -3.96 -13.46 6.89
N VAL A 75 -2.93 -14.30 6.71
CA VAL A 75 -1.76 -13.99 5.87
C VAL A 75 -2.11 -13.98 4.37
N ALA A 76 -3.15 -14.72 3.97
CA ALA A 76 -3.62 -14.76 2.59
C ALA A 76 -4.57 -13.59 2.25
N SER A 77 -4.90 -12.73 3.23
CA SER A 77 -5.82 -11.63 3.02
C SER A 77 -5.28 -10.55 2.09
N SER A 78 -6.19 -9.90 1.36
CA SER A 78 -5.91 -8.80 0.44
C SER A 78 -7.07 -7.81 0.39
N ASP A 79 -6.92 -6.70 -0.32
CA ASP A 79 -7.99 -5.70 -0.48
C ASP A 79 -9.26 -6.30 -1.13
N SER A 80 -9.10 -7.33 -1.98
CA SER A 80 -10.20 -8.03 -2.65
C SER A 80 -10.58 -9.37 -1.99
N ASN A 81 -9.71 -9.94 -1.15
CA ASN A 81 -9.96 -11.13 -0.33
C ASN A 81 -9.75 -10.79 1.15
N CYS A 82 -10.65 -9.99 1.74
CA CYS A 82 -10.44 -9.40 3.06
C CYS A 82 -10.35 -10.42 4.21
N ASP A 83 -11.03 -11.56 4.06
CA ASP A 83 -11.06 -12.61 5.09
C ASP A 83 -9.97 -13.67 4.87
N GLY A 84 -9.21 -13.57 3.77
CA GLY A 84 -8.16 -14.53 3.40
C GLY A 84 -8.71 -15.91 3.07
N LEU A 85 -9.88 -15.96 2.42
CA LEU A 85 -10.53 -17.18 1.96
C LEU A 85 -9.65 -17.90 0.93
N ILE A 86 -9.56 -19.22 1.07
CA ILE A 86 -8.87 -20.12 0.15
C ILE A 86 -9.84 -21.29 -0.11
N TYR A 87 -10.19 -21.51 -1.39
CA TYR A 87 -11.14 -22.56 -1.72
C TYR A 87 -10.51 -23.93 -1.60
N ARG A 88 -11.34 -24.93 -1.26
CA ARG A 88 -10.92 -26.33 -1.13
C ARG A 88 -10.17 -26.84 -2.35
N GLU A 89 -10.57 -26.46 -3.55
CA GLU A 89 -9.99 -26.91 -4.81
C GLU A 89 -8.61 -26.32 -5.08
N GLU A 90 -8.26 -25.19 -4.45
CA GLU A 90 -7.03 -24.45 -4.75
C GLU A 90 -5.83 -24.94 -3.93
N TYR A 91 -6.05 -25.79 -2.91
CA TYR A 91 -5.01 -26.22 -2.00
C TYR A 91 -4.91 -27.74 -1.82
N HIS A 92 -3.72 -28.16 -1.38
CA HIS A 92 -3.47 -29.47 -0.80
C HIS A 92 -2.92 -29.35 0.62
N VAL A 93 -3.25 -30.32 1.48
CA VAL A 93 -2.70 -30.38 2.84
C VAL A 93 -1.27 -30.91 2.76
N LEU A 94 -0.37 -30.30 3.53
CA LEU A 94 1.00 -30.75 3.68
C LEU A 94 1.10 -31.71 4.86
N GLU A 95 1.11 -33.01 4.57
CA GLU A 95 1.30 -34.03 5.60
C GLU A 95 2.79 -34.29 5.83
N PRO A 96 3.25 -34.28 7.09
CA PRO A 96 4.65 -34.51 7.38
C PRO A 96 5.03 -35.97 7.16
N THR A 97 6.20 -36.22 6.54
CA THR A 97 6.79 -37.55 6.45
C THR A 97 7.67 -37.83 7.67
N ASP A 98 8.22 -39.04 7.80
CA ASP A 98 9.23 -39.31 8.83
C ASP A 98 10.65 -38.89 8.40
N ILE A 99 10.83 -38.14 7.30
CA ILE A 99 12.15 -37.71 6.82
C ILE A 99 12.45 -36.27 7.25
N VAL A 100 13.61 -36.07 7.88
CA VAL A 100 14.15 -34.77 8.26
C VAL A 100 15.52 -34.51 7.65
N HIS A 101 15.84 -33.22 7.51
CA HIS A 101 17.09 -32.72 6.95
C HIS A 101 17.90 -32.07 8.06
N ILE A 102 19.06 -32.64 8.37
CA ILE A 102 20.00 -32.13 9.36
C ILE A 102 21.31 -31.87 8.63
N ASP A 103 21.74 -30.61 8.63
CA ASP A 103 22.82 -30.12 7.78
C ASP A 103 22.56 -30.45 6.30
N THR A 104 23.36 -31.34 5.70
CA THR A 104 23.22 -31.79 4.30
C THR A 104 22.75 -33.25 4.20
N GLN A 105 22.33 -33.87 5.30
CA GLN A 105 22.01 -35.30 5.35
C GLN A 105 20.52 -35.52 5.68
N ARG A 106 19.90 -36.45 4.95
CA ARG A 106 18.55 -36.94 5.22
C ARG A 106 18.57 -38.03 6.29
N TYR A 107 17.65 -37.95 7.24
CA TYR A 107 17.44 -38.94 8.28
C TYR A 107 15.97 -39.33 8.37
N GLU A 108 15.70 -40.61 8.55
CA GLU A 108 14.39 -41.14 8.90
C GLU A 108 14.21 -41.13 10.43
N LEU A 109 13.07 -40.63 10.88
CA LEU A 109 12.62 -40.57 12.27
C LEU A 109 12.02 -41.90 12.69
N THR A 110 12.82 -42.78 13.28
CA THR A 110 12.36 -44.11 13.69
C THR A 110 11.98 -44.16 15.18
N ASP A 111 10.78 -44.67 15.48
CA ASP A 111 10.37 -45.00 16.85
C ASP A 111 10.92 -46.38 17.28
N ARG A 112 12.15 -46.38 17.78
CA ARG A 112 12.81 -47.58 18.34
C ARG A 112 13.80 -47.22 19.44
N LYS A 113 14.31 -48.23 20.13
CA LYS A 113 15.42 -48.05 21.08
C LYS A 113 16.70 -47.69 20.33
N ALA A 114 17.38 -46.65 20.78
CA ALA A 114 18.69 -46.27 20.26
C ALA A 114 19.81 -47.11 20.87
N GLU A 115 20.90 -47.24 20.15
CA GLU A 115 22.17 -47.81 20.57
C GLU A 115 23.21 -46.71 20.87
N ALA A 116 24.27 -47.07 21.58
CA ALA A 116 25.36 -46.14 21.84
C ALA A 116 26.03 -45.71 20.53
N GLY A 117 26.24 -44.41 20.35
CA GLY A 117 26.77 -43.80 19.13
C GLY A 117 25.71 -43.29 18.16
N GLU A 118 24.44 -43.70 18.28
CA GLU A 118 23.38 -43.22 17.40
C GLU A 118 22.96 -41.77 17.72
N LYS A 119 22.42 -41.09 16.71
CA LYS A 119 21.79 -39.77 16.87
C LYS A 119 20.31 -39.94 17.19
N VAL A 120 19.81 -39.13 18.12
CA VAL A 120 18.41 -39.06 18.50
C VAL A 120 17.92 -37.63 18.49
N ILE A 121 16.61 -37.46 18.31
CA ILE A 121 15.92 -36.17 18.43
C ILE A 121 14.93 -36.21 19.59
N TYR A 122 14.95 -35.17 20.42
CA TYR A 122 14.03 -34.95 21.54
C TYR A 122 13.63 -33.48 21.61
N ASN A 123 12.33 -33.17 21.45
CA ASN A 123 11.80 -31.80 21.45
C ASN A 123 12.64 -30.84 20.59
N GLY A 124 12.99 -31.26 19.36
CA GLY A 124 13.80 -30.48 18.43
C GLY A 124 15.30 -30.42 18.71
N ASN A 125 15.78 -31.02 19.81
CA ASN A 125 17.21 -31.09 20.13
C ASN A 125 17.80 -32.40 19.63
N ILE A 126 18.93 -32.30 18.93
CA ILE A 126 19.67 -33.46 18.41
C ILE A 126 20.80 -33.78 19.38
N ALA A 127 20.91 -35.04 19.76
CA ALA A 127 21.96 -35.50 20.66
C ALA A 127 22.52 -36.86 20.21
N THR A 128 23.78 -37.11 20.56
CA THR A 128 24.42 -38.41 20.32
C THR A 128 24.37 -39.25 21.59
N VAL A 129 23.93 -40.50 21.47
CA VAL A 129 23.79 -41.42 22.60
C VAL A 129 25.17 -41.86 23.09
N LYS A 130 25.49 -41.57 24.36
CA LYS A 130 26.73 -42.00 25.02
C LYS A 130 26.63 -43.43 25.55
N SER A 131 25.47 -43.79 26.11
CA SER A 131 25.23 -45.14 26.64
C SER A 131 23.74 -45.43 26.80
N VAL A 132 23.39 -46.71 26.86
CA VAL A 132 22.02 -47.20 27.04
C VAL A 132 21.95 -47.96 28.36
N SER A 133 20.98 -47.64 29.21
CA SER A 133 20.78 -48.33 30.50
C SER A 133 19.33 -48.22 30.93
N GLY A 134 18.77 -49.26 31.56
CA GLY A 134 17.52 -49.16 32.31
C GLY A 134 16.32 -48.53 31.60
N GLY A 135 16.20 -48.66 30.27
CA GLY A 135 15.11 -48.08 29.48
C GLY A 135 15.28 -46.59 29.13
N PHE A 136 16.46 -46.01 29.38
CA PHE A 136 16.83 -44.67 28.98
C PHE A 136 18.14 -44.65 28.18
N VAL A 137 18.35 -43.57 27.45
CA VAL A 137 19.60 -43.24 26.78
C VAL A 137 20.26 -42.08 27.53
N LYS A 138 21.57 -42.14 27.73
CA LYS A 138 22.36 -41.00 28.22
C LYS A 138 22.98 -40.26 27.06
N VAL A 139 22.99 -38.94 27.14
CA VAL A 139 23.60 -38.06 26.13
C VAL A 139 24.61 -37.11 26.79
N GLU A 140 25.21 -36.22 26.01
CA GLU A 140 25.93 -35.08 26.56
C GLU A 140 24.95 -34.14 27.27
N ASP A 141 25.31 -33.66 28.46
CA ASP A 141 24.48 -32.70 29.18
C ASP A 141 24.40 -31.40 28.38
N TYR A 142 23.18 -30.92 28.15
CA TYR A 142 22.92 -29.62 27.54
C TYR A 142 21.76 -28.92 28.26
N GLU A 143 21.70 -27.60 28.12
CA GLU A 143 20.62 -26.78 28.67
C GLU A 143 19.51 -26.64 27.63
N ASP A 144 18.27 -26.97 27.98
CA ASP A 144 17.13 -26.81 27.08
C ASP A 144 16.64 -25.35 27.03
N ALA A 145 15.62 -25.07 26.21
CA ALA A 145 15.07 -23.73 26.05
C ALA A 145 14.47 -23.13 27.35
N LYS A 146 14.25 -23.93 28.39
CA LYS A 146 13.73 -23.51 29.70
C LYS A 146 14.83 -23.34 30.75
N GLY A 147 16.07 -23.69 30.42
CA GLY A 147 17.19 -23.66 31.34
C GLY A 147 17.40 -24.97 32.10
N ASP A 148 16.68 -26.05 31.76
CA ASP A 148 16.82 -27.33 32.42
C ASP A 148 18.01 -28.10 31.84
N VAL A 149 18.85 -28.66 32.71
CA VAL A 149 19.99 -29.50 32.28
C VAL A 149 19.49 -30.90 31.94
N ILE A 150 19.63 -31.28 30.67
CA ILE A 150 19.18 -32.55 30.12
C ILE A 150 20.38 -33.44 29.83
N GLY A 151 20.46 -34.60 30.50
CA GLY A 151 21.54 -35.58 30.33
C GLY A 151 21.09 -36.94 29.77
N GLY A 152 19.81 -37.08 29.42
CA GLY A 152 19.27 -38.34 28.91
C GLY A 152 17.77 -38.31 28.68
N PHE A 153 17.28 -39.35 27.98
CA PHE A 153 15.88 -39.46 27.58
C PHE A 153 15.35 -40.86 27.87
N SER A 154 14.13 -40.95 28.39
CA SER A 154 13.41 -42.21 28.46
C SER A 154 13.03 -42.70 27.06
N HIS A 155 13.04 -44.00 26.86
CA HIS A 155 12.52 -44.58 25.62
C HIS A 155 11.04 -44.22 25.42
N GLY A 156 10.66 -43.96 24.17
CA GLY A 156 9.33 -43.45 23.78
C GLY A 156 9.21 -41.92 23.81
N LEU A 157 10.23 -41.21 24.33
CA LEU A 157 10.26 -39.74 24.28
C LEU A 157 11.13 -39.19 23.13
N TYR A 158 12.05 -40.00 22.60
CA TYR A 158 12.92 -39.63 21.49
C TYR A 158 12.60 -40.46 20.25
N ARG A 159 13.02 -39.96 19.09
CA ARG A 159 13.12 -40.76 17.86
C ARG A 159 14.58 -40.92 17.45
N VAL A 160 14.92 -42.07 16.88
CA VAL A 160 16.26 -42.33 16.34
C VAL A 160 16.36 -41.72 14.95
N LEU A 161 17.48 -41.08 14.66
CA LEU A 161 17.78 -40.51 13.35
C LEU A 161 18.59 -41.54 12.55
N VAL A 162 17.92 -42.29 11.70
CA VAL A 162 18.55 -43.29 10.83
C VAL A 162 18.95 -42.59 9.53
N PRO A 163 20.24 -42.54 9.17
CA PRO A 163 20.65 -41.97 7.90
C PRO A 163 19.96 -42.69 6.75
N VAL A 164 19.30 -41.93 5.87
CA VAL A 164 18.79 -42.48 4.63
C VAL A 164 19.94 -42.52 3.65
N GLU A 165 20.35 -43.71 3.21
CA GLU A 165 21.32 -43.83 2.12
C GLU A 165 20.69 -43.26 0.86
N THR A 166 21.14 -42.07 0.47
CA THR A 166 20.82 -41.50 -0.83
C THR A 166 21.63 -42.26 -1.86
N SER A 167 21.00 -43.21 -2.56
CA SER A 167 21.44 -43.45 -3.93
C SER A 167 21.21 -42.12 -4.67
N GLU A 168 22.16 -41.68 -5.50
CA GLU A 168 22.01 -40.45 -6.31
C GLU A 168 20.73 -40.45 -7.20
N ALA A 169 19.99 -41.58 -7.23
CA ALA A 169 18.75 -41.80 -7.95
C ALA A 169 17.45 -41.57 -7.14
N ASP A 170 17.50 -41.44 -5.80
CA ASP A 170 16.31 -41.34 -4.91
C ASP A 170 16.18 -39.99 -4.17
N GLU A 171 16.97 -38.99 -4.54
CA GLU A 171 16.51 -37.62 -4.33
C GLU A 171 15.34 -37.37 -5.30
N PRO A 172 14.23 -36.75 -4.87
CA PRO A 172 13.29 -36.18 -5.82
C PRO A 172 14.08 -35.18 -6.66
N GLN A 173 14.54 -35.62 -7.84
CA GLN A 173 15.17 -34.76 -8.81
C GLN A 173 14.13 -33.68 -9.10
N PRO A 174 14.41 -32.40 -8.81
CA PRO A 174 13.48 -31.33 -9.13
C PRO A 174 13.24 -31.41 -10.63
N ALA A 175 12.05 -31.88 -11.03
CA ALA A 175 11.59 -32.13 -12.40
C ALA A 175 12.70 -32.01 -13.45
N ASP A 176 13.48 -33.06 -13.68
CA ASP A 176 14.65 -33.12 -14.58
C ASP A 176 15.44 -31.80 -14.62
N LEU A 177 16.59 -31.68 -13.95
CA LEU A 177 17.35 -30.42 -13.81
C LEU A 177 17.51 -29.63 -15.14
N ILE A 178 17.50 -30.34 -16.27
CA ILE A 178 17.43 -29.81 -17.64
C ILE A 178 16.14 -29.04 -17.93
N ASP A 179 14.97 -29.57 -17.58
CA ASP A 179 13.65 -28.94 -17.74
C ASP A 179 13.49 -27.73 -16.82
N VAL A 180 13.98 -27.79 -15.56
CA VAL A 180 14.03 -26.60 -14.68
C VAL A 180 14.93 -25.52 -15.29
N VAL A 181 16.11 -25.89 -15.79
CA VAL A 181 17.02 -24.93 -16.43
C VAL A 181 16.42 -24.39 -17.73
N ALA A 182 15.72 -25.19 -18.52
CA ALA A 182 15.05 -24.75 -19.74
C ALA A 182 13.89 -23.79 -19.45
N ASN A 183 13.05 -24.11 -18.46
CA ASN A 183 11.96 -23.24 -18.02
C ASN A 183 12.49 -21.93 -17.43
N LEU A 184 13.53 -22.00 -16.58
CA LEU A 184 14.16 -20.80 -16.02
C LEU A 184 14.82 -19.96 -17.11
N ALA A 185 15.49 -20.57 -18.10
CA ALA A 185 16.07 -19.84 -19.22
C ALA A 185 14.98 -19.14 -20.07
N LYS A 186 13.83 -19.78 -20.25
CA LYS A 186 12.67 -19.20 -20.93
C LYS A 186 12.10 -18.02 -20.14
N GLU A 187 11.88 -18.19 -18.84
CA GLU A 187 11.35 -17.13 -17.97
C GLU A 187 12.31 -15.95 -17.88
N VAL A 188 13.62 -16.20 -17.79
CA VAL A 188 14.66 -15.15 -17.84
C VAL A 188 14.65 -14.42 -19.18
N ALA A 189 14.41 -15.11 -20.30
CA ALA A 189 14.30 -14.48 -21.62
C ALA A 189 13.03 -13.60 -21.72
N GLU A 190 11.90 -14.07 -21.20
CA GLU A 190 10.64 -13.33 -21.13
C GLU A 190 10.77 -12.08 -20.26
N LEU A 191 11.33 -12.22 -19.05
CA LEU A 191 11.61 -11.10 -18.16
C LEU A 191 12.54 -10.06 -18.80
N LYS A 192 13.60 -10.50 -19.51
CA LYS A 192 14.47 -9.57 -20.25
C LYS A 192 13.72 -8.81 -21.34
N ARG A 193 12.82 -9.47 -22.08
CA ARG A 193 12.00 -8.83 -23.10
C ARG A 193 11.07 -7.78 -22.49
N GLU A 194 10.35 -8.14 -21.43
CA GLU A 194 9.48 -7.20 -20.72
C GLU A 194 10.25 -6.01 -20.15
N ASN A 195 11.43 -6.24 -19.60
CA ASN A 195 12.26 -5.16 -19.06
C ASN A 195 12.70 -4.18 -20.16
N ASN A 196 13.06 -4.68 -21.34
CA ASN A 196 13.37 -3.83 -22.49
C ASN A 196 12.13 -3.04 -22.98
N GLU A 197 10.96 -3.66 -23.00
CA GLU A 197 9.70 -2.99 -23.37
C GLU A 197 9.32 -1.89 -22.37
N ARG A 198 9.54 -2.14 -21.07
CA ARG A 198 9.37 -1.13 -20.01
C ARG A 198 10.35 0.03 -20.18
N ASP A 199 11.62 -0.25 -20.48
CA ASP A 199 12.62 0.79 -20.72
C ASP A 199 12.25 1.69 -21.90
N ASP A 200 11.75 1.12 -22.99
CA ASP A 200 11.32 1.90 -24.16
C ASP A 200 10.04 2.71 -23.89
N ALA A 201 9.10 2.15 -23.11
CA ALA A 201 7.93 2.90 -22.65
C ALA A 201 8.33 4.08 -21.76
N ILE A 202 9.25 3.87 -20.82
CA ILE A 202 9.78 4.92 -19.94
C ILE A 202 10.45 6.02 -20.75
N LYS A 203 11.32 5.69 -21.72
CA LYS A 203 11.96 6.68 -22.60
C LYS A 203 10.92 7.54 -23.33
N LYS A 204 9.86 6.92 -23.87
CA LYS A 204 8.80 7.63 -24.59
C LYS A 204 8.03 8.58 -23.67
N ILE A 205 7.69 8.14 -22.46
CA ILE A 205 7.03 8.97 -21.44
C ILE A 205 7.92 10.15 -21.07
N LEU A 206 9.21 9.91 -20.78
CA LEU A 206 10.16 10.96 -20.41
C LEU A 206 10.35 11.99 -21.52
N SER A 207 10.46 11.56 -22.78
CA SER A 207 10.51 12.47 -23.93
C SER A 207 9.26 13.33 -24.03
N GLY A 208 8.07 12.73 -23.88
CA GLY A 208 6.81 13.47 -23.90
C GLY A 208 6.69 14.47 -22.74
N MET A 209 7.16 14.10 -21.55
CA MET A 209 7.22 15.00 -20.40
C MET A 209 8.16 16.17 -20.67
N TYR A 210 9.35 15.93 -21.22
CA TYR A 210 10.32 16.97 -21.53
C TYR A 210 9.75 18.00 -22.53
N ASP A 211 9.11 17.53 -23.60
CA ASP A 211 8.46 18.40 -24.59
C ASP A 211 7.33 19.23 -23.97
N LYS A 212 6.55 18.64 -23.06
CA LYS A 212 5.49 19.36 -22.35
C LYS A 212 6.05 20.42 -21.41
N THR A 213 7.06 20.09 -20.62
CA THR A 213 7.75 21.03 -19.73
C THR A 213 8.30 22.21 -20.51
N LYS A 214 8.96 21.96 -21.65
CA LYS A 214 9.49 23.02 -22.51
C LYS A 214 8.41 23.95 -23.07
N ARG A 215 7.23 23.41 -23.42
CA ARG A 215 6.09 24.24 -23.87
C ARG A 215 5.56 25.11 -22.73
N LEU A 216 5.42 24.54 -21.53
CA LEU A 216 4.97 25.28 -20.35
C LEU A 216 5.95 26.39 -19.98
N GLU A 217 7.25 26.14 -20.04
CA GLU A 217 8.28 27.17 -19.82
C GLU A 217 8.13 28.34 -20.82
N ASN A 218 7.96 28.05 -22.11
CA ASN A 218 7.74 29.10 -23.12
C ASN A 218 6.44 29.89 -22.89
N GLU A 219 5.38 29.23 -22.43
CA GLU A 219 4.10 29.86 -22.12
C GLU A 219 4.21 30.77 -20.90
N ILE A 220 4.88 30.31 -19.83
CA ILE A 220 5.18 31.12 -18.64
C ILE A 220 6.01 32.35 -19.02
N ASP A 221 7.03 32.19 -19.85
CA ASP A 221 7.86 33.31 -20.32
C ASP A 221 7.05 34.34 -21.11
N THR A 222 6.06 33.89 -21.89
CA THR A 222 5.17 34.76 -22.64
C THR A 222 4.23 35.53 -21.69
N LEU A 223 3.58 34.82 -20.77
CA LEU A 223 2.70 35.44 -19.77
C LEU A 223 3.44 36.44 -18.88
N HIS A 224 4.70 36.16 -18.51
CA HIS A 224 5.52 37.11 -17.76
C HIS A 224 5.78 38.40 -18.54
N LYS A 225 6.02 38.32 -19.86
CA LYS A 225 6.17 39.51 -20.71
C LYS A 225 4.86 40.30 -20.80
N ASP A 226 3.75 39.62 -21.03
CA ASP A 226 2.43 40.26 -21.14
C ASP A 226 2.04 40.96 -19.83
N ASN A 227 2.23 40.29 -18.68
CA ASN A 227 1.97 40.87 -17.36
C ASN A 227 2.81 42.11 -17.10
N ARG A 228 4.07 42.12 -17.55
CA ARG A 228 4.94 43.30 -17.45
C ARG A 228 4.40 44.45 -18.29
N THR A 229 4.03 44.20 -19.54
CA THR A 229 3.46 45.21 -20.44
C THR A 229 2.16 45.79 -19.88
N LEU A 230 1.24 44.92 -19.41
CA LEU A 230 0.00 45.37 -18.77
C LEU A 230 0.26 46.20 -17.51
N GLY A 231 1.26 45.83 -16.71
CA GLY A 231 1.69 46.62 -15.54
C GLY A 231 2.18 48.02 -15.93
N GLU A 232 2.95 48.13 -17.01
CA GLU A 232 3.41 49.41 -17.56
C GLU A 232 2.25 50.26 -18.12
N GLU A 233 1.28 49.67 -18.81
CA GLU A 233 0.08 50.37 -19.29
C GLU A 233 -0.82 50.86 -18.15
N LEU A 234 -1.04 50.03 -17.13
CA LEU A 234 -1.80 50.42 -15.94
C LEU A 234 -1.14 51.59 -15.20
N ALA A 235 0.19 51.61 -15.11
CA ALA A 235 0.93 52.73 -14.52
C ALA A 235 0.69 54.03 -15.30
N ARG A 236 0.78 53.99 -16.63
CA ARG A 236 0.52 55.16 -17.50
C ARG A 236 -0.93 55.66 -17.37
N LEU A 237 -1.90 54.76 -17.34
CA LEU A 237 -3.32 55.14 -17.18
C LEU A 237 -3.58 55.76 -15.81
N LYS A 238 -2.89 55.30 -14.76
CA LYS A 238 -2.99 55.88 -13.43
C LYS A 238 -2.41 57.29 -13.39
N GLU A 239 -1.24 57.50 -13.98
CA GLU A 239 -0.64 58.84 -14.12
C GLU A 239 -1.55 59.80 -14.90
N ALA A 240 -2.11 59.34 -16.03
CA ALA A 240 -3.04 60.15 -16.82
C ALA A 240 -4.33 60.53 -16.06
N LYS A 241 -4.83 59.64 -15.19
CA LYS A 241 -6.01 59.92 -14.36
C LYS A 241 -5.73 60.93 -13.25
N ASP A 242 -4.52 60.91 -12.69
CA ASP A 242 -4.12 61.90 -11.68
C ASP A 242 -3.97 63.30 -12.31
N ASP A 243 -3.53 63.40 -13.57
CA ASP A 243 -3.48 64.66 -14.33
C ASP A 243 -4.88 65.21 -14.73
N GLU A 244 -5.89 64.35 -14.83
CA GLU A 244 -7.28 64.74 -15.17
C GLU A 244 -8.10 65.22 -13.96
N THR A 245 -7.60 65.09 -12.73
CA THR A 245 -8.22 65.67 -11.52
C THR A 245 -7.88 67.15 -11.33
N ASN A 246 -8.17 67.95 -12.34
CA ASN A 246 -8.31 69.40 -12.16
C ASN A 246 -9.73 69.64 -11.61
N TYR A 247 -9.83 70.35 -10.48
CA TYR A 247 -11.08 70.62 -9.76
C TYR A 247 -12.19 71.16 -10.68
N GLU A 248 -13.06 70.30 -11.21
CA GLU A 248 -14.24 70.75 -11.95
C GLU A 248 -15.27 71.32 -10.96
N ASP A 249 -15.73 72.53 -11.25
CA ASP A 249 -16.75 73.28 -10.51
C ASP A 249 -17.92 72.35 -10.12
N ALA A 250 -18.10 72.14 -8.82
CA ALA A 250 -19.20 71.33 -8.28
C ALA A 250 -20.54 71.89 -8.75
N ALA A 251 -21.13 71.27 -9.78
CA ALA A 251 -22.34 71.77 -10.41
C ALA A 251 -23.52 71.64 -9.45
N LEU A 252 -24.04 72.78 -9.00
CA LEU A 252 -25.23 72.85 -8.18
C LEU A 252 -26.46 73.04 -9.08
N VAL A 253 -27.36 72.05 -9.09
CA VAL A 253 -28.53 72.01 -9.99
C VAL A 253 -29.84 72.09 -9.20
N PHE A 254 -30.73 72.99 -9.61
CA PHE A 254 -32.05 73.19 -9.01
C PHE A 254 -33.17 72.80 -9.98
N ILE A 255 -34.07 71.92 -9.57
CA ILE A 255 -35.18 71.44 -10.39
C ILE A 255 -36.51 71.74 -9.69
N GLN A 256 -37.36 72.59 -10.29
CA GLN A 256 -38.73 72.85 -9.82
C GLN A 256 -39.74 72.11 -10.69
N ARG A 257 -40.40 71.07 -10.14
CA ARG A 257 -41.42 70.32 -10.88
C ARG A 257 -42.80 70.97 -10.75
N LYS A 258 -43.43 71.30 -11.89
CA LYS A 258 -44.73 72.00 -11.99
C LYS A 258 -45.90 71.38 -11.19
N LEU A 259 -45.85 70.09 -10.86
CA LEU A 259 -46.98 69.35 -10.28
C LEU A 259 -46.96 69.23 -8.74
N ALA A 260 -45.88 69.62 -8.06
CA ALA A 260 -45.76 69.41 -6.61
C ALA A 260 -45.25 70.63 -5.81
N GLY A 261 -44.90 71.73 -6.47
CA GLY A 261 -44.40 72.95 -5.79
C GLY A 261 -43.10 72.77 -5.00
N ARG A 262 -42.42 71.63 -5.11
CA ARG A 262 -41.17 71.31 -4.40
C ARG A 262 -39.95 71.53 -5.30
N VAL A 263 -38.91 72.14 -4.74
CA VAL A 263 -37.59 72.32 -5.37
C VAL A 263 -36.72 71.13 -4.98
N GLU A 264 -36.13 70.45 -5.97
CA GLU A 264 -35.11 69.42 -5.78
C GLU A 264 -33.73 70.07 -6.02
N VAL A 265 -32.79 69.83 -5.12
CA VAL A 265 -31.41 70.35 -5.22
C VAL A 265 -30.46 69.18 -5.41
N TYR A 266 -29.51 69.33 -6.33
CA TYR A 266 -28.47 68.35 -6.59
C TYR A 266 -27.10 69.01 -6.50
N GLN A 267 -26.15 68.30 -5.92
CA GLN A 267 -24.74 68.66 -5.91
C GLN A 267 -23.96 67.45 -6.45
N ASP A 268 -23.13 67.67 -7.47
CA ASP A 268 -22.31 66.64 -8.12
C ASP A 268 -23.14 65.43 -8.59
N GLY A 269 -24.30 65.72 -9.18
CA GLY A 269 -25.24 64.70 -9.68
C GLY A 269 -26.02 63.94 -8.59
N LYS A 270 -25.76 64.19 -7.30
CA LYS A 270 -26.46 63.55 -6.18
C LYS A 270 -27.55 64.45 -5.61
N ARG A 271 -28.72 63.89 -5.36
CA ARG A 271 -29.86 64.62 -4.78
C ARG A 271 -29.58 64.95 -3.32
N MET A 272 -29.75 66.22 -2.95
CA MET A 272 -29.73 66.66 -1.56
C MET A 272 -31.10 66.42 -0.92
N HIS A 273 -31.11 65.77 0.25
CA HIS A 273 -32.33 65.48 1.01
C HIS A 273 -32.47 66.45 2.19
N GLY A 274 -33.71 66.71 2.62
CA GLY A 274 -33.99 67.55 3.79
C GLY A 274 -33.83 69.07 3.57
N VAL A 275 -33.63 69.51 2.32
CA VAL A 275 -33.55 70.94 1.98
C VAL A 275 -34.90 71.62 2.24
N LEU A 276 -34.90 72.66 3.07
CA LEU A 276 -36.06 73.49 3.40
C LEU A 276 -36.16 74.71 2.49
N SER A 277 -35.05 75.43 2.33
CA SER A 277 -34.98 76.61 1.49
C SER A 277 -33.60 76.80 0.89
N VAL A 278 -33.58 77.42 -0.28
CA VAL A 278 -32.36 77.84 -0.97
C VAL A 278 -32.48 79.33 -1.22
N ASN A 279 -31.53 80.09 -0.71
CA ASN A 279 -31.39 81.52 -0.99
C ASN A 279 -30.18 81.73 -1.88
N ILE A 280 -30.40 82.24 -3.10
CA ILE A 280 -29.33 82.56 -4.04
C ILE A 280 -29.23 84.08 -4.13
N ASN A 281 -28.08 84.63 -3.77
CA ASN A 281 -27.78 86.04 -3.89
C ASN A 281 -26.71 86.22 -4.97
N ALA A 282 -27.15 86.75 -6.11
CA ALA A 282 -26.30 87.01 -7.26
C ALA A 282 -26.44 88.48 -7.67
N LYS A 283 -25.31 89.17 -7.79
CA LYS A 283 -25.23 90.53 -8.34
C LYS A 283 -24.15 90.59 -9.41
N VAL A 284 -24.39 91.40 -10.43
CA VAL A 284 -23.43 91.58 -11.53
C VAL A 284 -22.13 92.15 -10.96
N GLY A 285 -21.03 91.40 -11.13
CA GLY A 285 -19.69 91.78 -10.64
C GLY A 285 -19.36 91.35 -9.21
N GLU A 286 -20.29 90.70 -8.50
CA GLU A 286 -20.03 90.10 -7.17
C GLU A 286 -20.06 88.56 -7.24
N LEU A 287 -19.39 87.90 -6.30
CA LEU A 287 -19.48 86.44 -6.15
C LEU A 287 -20.92 86.05 -5.82
N THR A 288 -21.45 85.06 -6.55
CA THR A 288 -22.75 84.48 -6.22
C THR A 288 -22.63 83.66 -4.95
N THR A 289 -23.45 83.98 -3.95
CA THR A 289 -23.53 83.21 -2.71
C THR A 289 -24.85 82.44 -2.68
N HIS A 290 -24.80 81.21 -2.19
CA HIS A 290 -25.99 80.41 -1.95
C HIS A 290 -25.99 79.92 -0.51
N THR A 291 -27.14 80.03 0.15
CA THR A 291 -27.37 79.48 1.48
C THR A 291 -28.48 78.44 1.38
N ILE A 292 -28.17 77.22 1.79
CA ILE A 292 -29.11 76.09 1.80
C ILE A 292 -29.44 75.79 3.27
N GLU A 293 -30.70 75.90 3.62
CA GLU A 293 -31.20 75.53 4.95
C GLU A 293 -31.74 74.11 4.92
N PHE A 294 -31.40 73.33 5.96
CA PHE A 294 -31.85 71.95 6.12
C PHE A 294 -32.75 71.82 7.34
N GLY A 295 -33.70 70.89 7.29
CA GLY A 295 -34.49 70.52 8.45
C GLY A 295 -33.62 69.90 9.54
N THR A 296 -33.91 70.20 10.80
CA THR A 296 -33.19 69.65 11.96
C THR A 296 -33.18 68.11 11.89
N GLY A 297 -31.97 67.53 12.00
CA GLY A 297 -31.74 66.09 11.92
C GLY A 297 -31.34 65.55 10.53
N ASN A 298 -31.32 66.40 9.49
CA ASN A 298 -30.89 66.02 8.14
C ASN A 298 -29.78 66.96 7.65
N THR A 299 -28.56 66.82 8.16
CA THR A 299 -27.38 67.51 7.60
C THR A 299 -26.57 66.56 6.73
N ALA A 300 -26.52 66.90 5.43
CA ALA A 300 -25.51 66.59 4.43
C ALA A 300 -24.60 65.35 4.64
N GLY A 301 -24.89 64.30 3.87
CA GLY A 301 -23.89 63.45 3.22
C GLY A 301 -23.25 62.36 4.07
N GLU A 302 -23.68 61.11 3.87
CA GLU A 302 -22.76 59.97 3.96
C GLU A 302 -21.65 60.20 2.93
N ARG A 303 -20.51 60.72 3.41
CA ARG A 303 -19.22 60.56 2.73
C ARG A 303 -18.80 59.11 2.96
N LEU A 304 -18.95 58.27 1.92
CA LEU A 304 -18.12 57.09 1.74
C LEU A 304 -16.75 57.53 1.23
#